data_AF-W7B930-F1
#
_entry.id   AF-W7B930-F1
#
_cell.length_a   1.000
_cell.length_b   1.000
_cell.length_c   1.000
_cell.angle_alpha   90.00
_cell.angle_beta   90.00
_cell.angle_gamma   90.00
#
_symmetry.space_group_name_H-M   'P 1'
#
loop_
_entity.id
_entity.type
_entity.pdbx_description
1 polymer ?
#
loop_
_entity_poly.entity_id
_entity_poly.type
_entity_poly.pdbx_seq_one_letter_code
_entity_poly.pdbx_strand_id
1 'polypeptide(L)'
;MSENIYDNPDFFNSYSQMERSKKGLEAAGEWHTLKEMLPDFTGKRVLDLGCGYGWHSVYAAEQGATSVTGVDISEKMLQVARAQTNLEAVEYLHEDIEKVRFEKDSFDIVISSLVFHYVEKFDELVKKSAPLPKSKRNIYLFH
;
A
#
# COMPACT_ATOMS: atom_id res chain seq x y z
N MET A 1 14.81 -11.36 -11.77
CA MET A 1 13.61 -11.04 -10.98
C MET A 1 13.78 -11.77 -9.66
N SER A 2 13.84 -11.05 -8.54
CA SER A 2 13.82 -11.70 -7.22
C SER A 2 12.46 -12.38 -7.07
N GLU A 3 12.44 -13.69 -6.86
CA GLU A 3 11.18 -14.40 -6.62
C GLU A 3 10.54 -13.85 -5.34
N ASN A 4 9.34 -13.28 -5.47
CA ASN A 4 8.57 -12.81 -4.33
C ASN A 4 7.89 -14.03 -3.66
N ILE A 5 8.06 -14.18 -2.35
CA ILE A 5 7.52 -15.33 -1.59
C ILE A 5 5.99 -15.41 -1.63
N TYR A 6 5.28 -14.29 -1.83
CA TYR A 6 3.83 -14.23 -1.93
C TYR A 6 3.32 -14.74 -3.29
N ASP A 7 4.19 -14.90 -4.29
CA ASP A 7 3.85 -15.61 -5.52
C ASP A 7 4.10 -17.13 -5.42
N ASN A 8 4.79 -17.60 -4.38
CA ASN A 8 4.89 -19.03 -4.09
C ASN A 8 3.51 -19.59 -3.66
N PRO A 9 2.97 -20.64 -4.32
CA PRO A 9 1.65 -21.17 -4.01
C PRO A 9 1.45 -21.63 -2.57
N ASP A 10 2.42 -22.30 -1.96
CA ASP A 10 2.28 -22.86 -0.61
C ASP A 10 2.28 -21.76 0.44
N PHE A 11 3.16 -20.77 0.27
CA PHE A 11 3.20 -19.59 1.12
C PHE A 11 1.92 -18.78 0.98
N PHE A 12 1.49 -18.49 -0.25
CA PHE A 12 0.27 -17.72 -0.53
C PHE A 12 -0.97 -18.40 0.07
N ASN A 13 -1.08 -19.72 -0.07
CA ASN A 13 -2.18 -20.48 0.53
C ASN A 13 -2.19 -20.31 2.05
N SER A 14 -1.05 -20.45 2.71
CA SER A 14 -0.93 -20.25 4.17
C SER A 14 -1.27 -18.81 4.57
N TYR A 15 -0.74 -17.83 3.84
CA TYR A 15 -1.00 -16.40 4.07
C TYR A 15 -2.49 -16.06 3.91
N SER A 16 -3.17 -16.61 2.90
CA SER A 16 -4.60 -16.40 2.65
C SER A 16 -5.49 -16.88 3.80
N GLN A 17 -4.99 -17.80 4.63
CA GLN A 17 -5.73 -18.33 5.77
C GLN A 17 -5.65 -17.47 7.03
N MET A 18 -4.72 -16.51 7.10
CA MET A 18 -4.59 -15.60 8.23
C MET A 18 -5.83 -14.72 8.40
N GLU A 19 -6.17 -14.39 9.65
CA GLU A 19 -7.36 -13.57 9.96
C GLU A 19 -7.30 -12.19 9.27
N ARG A 20 -6.14 -11.52 9.28
CA ARG A 20 -5.92 -10.27 8.53
C ARG A 20 -6.21 -10.37 7.03
N SER A 21 -5.90 -11.53 6.43
CA SER A 21 -6.07 -11.77 5.00
C SER A 21 -7.54 -11.99 4.65
N LYS A 22 -8.33 -12.50 5.59
CA LYS A 22 -9.75 -12.80 5.43
C LYS A 22 -10.66 -11.64 5.81
N LYS A 23 -10.31 -10.91 6.88
CA LYS A 23 -11.15 -9.90 7.53
C LYS A 23 -10.62 -8.47 7.39
N GLY A 24 -9.49 -8.29 6.70
CA GLY A 24 -8.92 -6.98 6.43
C GLY A 24 -8.42 -6.26 7.68
N LEU A 25 -8.51 -4.93 7.65
CA LEU A 25 -7.90 -4.06 8.65
C LEU A 25 -8.47 -4.29 10.05
N GLU A 26 -9.77 -4.57 10.19
CA GLU A 26 -10.38 -4.78 11.51
C GLU A 26 -9.80 -5.99 12.27
N ALA A 27 -9.24 -6.97 11.55
CA ALA A 27 -8.58 -8.14 12.12
C ALA A 27 -7.06 -7.99 12.26
N ALA A 28 -6.51 -6.85 11.84
CA ALA A 28 -5.14 -6.48 12.17
C ALA A 28 -5.14 -5.91 13.60
N GLY A 29 -4.37 -6.55 14.49
CA GLY A 29 -4.38 -6.23 15.93
C GLY A 29 -3.97 -4.78 16.22
N GLU A 30 -3.15 -4.21 15.34
CA GLU A 30 -2.62 -2.86 15.38
C GLU A 30 -3.58 -1.80 14.80
N TRP A 31 -4.57 -2.19 13.99
CA TRP A 31 -5.34 -1.26 13.16
C TRP A 31 -6.01 -0.13 13.93
N HIS A 32 -6.54 -0.41 15.11
CA HIS A 32 -7.25 0.59 15.91
C HIS A 32 -6.31 1.75 16.31
N THR A 33 -5.05 1.43 16.65
CA THR A 33 -4.04 2.43 16.95
C THR A 33 -3.50 3.10 15.69
N LEU A 34 -3.30 2.34 14.61
CA LEU A 34 -2.80 2.90 13.35
C LEU A 34 -3.78 3.89 12.72
N LYS A 35 -5.07 3.58 12.79
CA LYS A 35 -6.14 4.41 12.22
C LYS A 35 -6.11 5.84 12.78
N GLU A 36 -5.78 6.01 14.06
CA GLU A 36 -5.68 7.32 14.71
C GLU A 36 -4.48 8.15 14.21
N MET A 37 -3.46 7.50 13.66
CA MET A 37 -2.29 8.17 13.11
C MET A 37 -2.49 8.57 11.63
N LEU A 38 -3.50 8.03 10.95
CA LEU A 38 -3.71 8.29 9.53
C LEU A 38 -4.13 9.75 9.28
N PRO A 39 -3.73 10.32 8.12
CA PRO A 39 -4.10 11.68 7.75
C PRO A 39 -5.58 11.76 7.35
N ASP A 40 -6.06 12.99 7.19
CA ASP A 40 -7.25 13.24 6.39
C ASP A 40 -6.97 12.97 4.90
N PHE A 41 -7.72 12.03 4.34
CA PHE A 41 -7.64 11.61 2.93
C PHE A 41 -8.53 12.44 2.00
N THR A 42 -9.39 13.30 2.53
CA THR A 42 -10.37 14.06 1.76
C THR A 42 -9.69 14.89 0.66
N GLY A 43 -10.02 14.58 -0.60
CA GLY A 43 -9.50 15.29 -1.77
C GLY A 43 -8.02 15.04 -2.06
N LYS A 44 -7.42 13.97 -1.52
CA LYS A 44 -5.98 13.67 -1.66
C LYS A 44 -5.74 12.61 -2.73
N ARG A 45 -4.58 12.70 -3.38
CA ARG A 45 -4.01 11.63 -4.21
C ARG A 45 -3.07 10.80 -3.36
N VAL A 46 -3.31 9.51 -3.26
CA VAL A 46 -2.62 8.61 -2.32
C VAL A 46 -1.80 7.58 -3.08
N LEU A 47 -0.60 7.30 -2.59
CA LEU A 47 0.22 6.17 -3.03
C LEU A 47 0.35 5.17 -1.87
N ASP A 48 -0.03 3.92 -2.10
CA ASP A 48 0.15 2.80 -1.17
C ASP A 48 1.28 1.87 -1.67
N LEU A 49 2.44 1.91 -1.00
CA LEU A 49 3.62 1.13 -1.37
C LEU A 49 3.64 -0.20 -0.60
N GLY A 50 3.60 -1.31 -1.34
CA GLY A 50 3.41 -2.66 -0.79
C GLY A 50 1.96 -2.92 -0.41
N CYS A 51 1.03 -2.60 -1.31
CA CYS A 51 -0.40 -2.55 -0.98
C CYS A 51 -1.01 -3.93 -0.68
N GLY A 52 -0.37 -5.04 -1.09
CA GLY A 52 -0.87 -6.40 -0.87
C GLY A 52 -2.29 -6.59 -1.40
N TYR A 53 -3.23 -6.97 -0.52
CA TYR A 53 -4.66 -7.11 -0.85
C TYR A 53 -5.39 -5.77 -1.00
N GLY A 54 -4.71 -4.64 -0.88
CA GLY A 54 -5.27 -3.31 -1.14
C GLY A 54 -6.13 -2.75 -0.01
N TRP A 55 -6.04 -3.32 1.19
CA TRP A 55 -6.88 -2.90 2.32
C TRP A 55 -6.74 -1.42 2.68
N HIS A 56 -5.50 -0.90 2.73
CA HIS A 56 -5.26 0.52 3.00
C HIS A 56 -5.66 1.38 1.80
N SER A 57 -5.46 0.90 0.56
CA SER A 57 -5.93 1.58 -0.64
C SER A 57 -7.44 1.80 -0.63
N VAL A 58 -8.21 0.75 -0.34
CA VAL A 58 -9.67 0.81 -0.23
C VAL A 58 -10.09 1.75 0.88
N TYR A 59 -9.49 1.63 2.07
CA TYR A 59 -9.77 2.51 3.19
C TYR A 59 -9.55 3.99 2.84
N ALA A 60 -8.41 4.33 2.22
CA ALA A 60 -8.12 5.71 1.84
C ALA A 60 -9.16 6.27 0.84
N ALA A 61 -9.60 5.46 -0.12
CA ALA A 61 -10.66 5.84 -1.05
C ALA A 61 -12.01 6.04 -0.34
N GLU A 62 -12.39 5.15 0.58
CA GLU A 62 -13.60 5.28 1.39
C GLU A 62 -13.57 6.52 2.31
N GLN A 63 -12.38 6.94 2.74
CA GLN A 63 -12.17 8.18 3.50
C GLN A 63 -12.05 9.44 2.61
N GLY A 64 -12.41 9.35 1.32
CA GLY A 64 -12.55 10.52 0.44
C GLY A 64 -11.30 10.91 -0.35
N ALA A 65 -10.31 10.02 -0.47
CA ALA A 65 -9.24 10.20 -1.46
C ALA A 65 -9.81 10.33 -2.87
N THR A 66 -9.28 11.27 -3.66
CA THR A 66 -9.68 11.45 -5.05
C THR A 66 -9.11 10.36 -5.96
N SER A 67 -7.92 9.88 -5.63
CA SER A 67 -7.30 8.74 -6.31
C SER A 67 -6.34 8.01 -5.38
N VAL A 68 -6.19 6.71 -5.58
CA VAL A 68 -5.28 5.85 -4.85
C VAL A 68 -4.57 4.91 -5.81
N THR A 69 -3.24 4.97 -5.83
CA THR A 69 -2.40 4.03 -6.58
C THR A 69 -1.76 3.07 -5.60
N GLY A 70 -2.10 1.78 -5.66
CA GLY A 70 -1.44 0.71 -4.92
C GLY A 70 -0.33 0.08 -5.74
N VAL A 71 0.85 -0.09 -5.18
CA VAL A 71 1.99 -0.76 -5.84
C VAL A 71 2.36 -2.01 -5.06
N ASP A 72 2.46 -3.15 -5.73
CA ASP A 72 2.99 -4.38 -5.15
C ASP A 72 3.75 -5.19 -6.20
N ILE A 73 4.73 -5.96 -5.76
CA ILE A 73 5.55 -6.82 -6.62
C ILE A 73 4.96 -8.22 -6.77
N SER A 74 3.93 -8.59 -5.99
CA SER A 74 3.24 -9.88 -6.10
C SER A 74 2.00 -9.76 -6.97
N GLU A 75 2.00 -10.43 -8.12
CA GLU A 75 0.81 -10.49 -8.98
C GLU A 75 -0.34 -11.21 -8.28
N LYS A 76 -0.08 -12.25 -7.47
CA LYS A 76 -1.14 -12.95 -6.74
C LYS A 76 -1.86 -12.05 -5.72
N MET A 77 -1.10 -11.21 -5.02
CA MET A 77 -1.68 -10.20 -4.12
C MET A 77 -2.59 -9.24 -4.89
N LEU A 78 -2.10 -8.71 -6.00
CA LEU A 78 -2.85 -7.75 -6.80
C LEU A 78 -4.08 -8.34 -7.48
N GLN A 79 -4.06 -9.63 -7.83
CA GLN A 79 -5.26 -10.32 -8.30
C GLN A 79 -6.37 -10.31 -7.25
N VAL A 80 -6.04 -10.57 -5.97
CA VAL A 80 -7.00 -10.48 -4.86
C VAL A 80 -7.44 -9.04 -4.66
N ALA A 81 -6.51 -8.09 -4.63
CA ALA A 81 -6.81 -6.67 -4.44
C ALA A 81 -7.79 -6.15 -5.49
N ARG A 82 -7.52 -6.44 -6.77
CA ARG A 82 -8.41 -6.07 -7.89
C ARG A 82 -9.77 -6.74 -7.80
N ALA A 83 -9.83 -8.01 -7.38
CA ALA A 83 -11.10 -8.73 -7.23
C ALA A 83 -11.96 -8.22 -6.06
N GLN A 84 -11.34 -7.67 -5.02
CA GLN A 84 -12.02 -7.15 -3.83
C GLN A 84 -12.36 -5.66 -3.94
N THR A 85 -11.73 -4.93 -4.86
CA THR A 85 -11.87 -3.47 -4.99
C THR A 85 -12.89 -3.12 -6.07
N ASN A 86 -13.99 -2.50 -5.67
CA ASN A 86 -15.04 -1.99 -6.56
C ASN A 86 -15.09 -0.44 -6.59
N LEU A 87 -13.96 0.22 -6.34
CA LEU A 87 -13.85 1.67 -6.26
C LEU A 87 -13.06 2.20 -7.47
N GLU A 88 -13.69 3.03 -8.31
CA GLU A 88 -13.05 3.64 -9.49
C GLU A 88 -11.83 4.52 -9.12
N ALA A 89 -11.79 5.03 -7.89
CA ALA A 89 -10.68 5.83 -7.38
C ALA A 89 -9.42 5.01 -7.12
N VAL A 90 -9.46 3.68 -7.14
CA VAL A 90 -8.33 2.81 -6.78
C VAL A 90 -7.79 2.08 -8.00
N GLU A 91 -6.49 2.21 -8.23
CA GLU A 91 -5.74 1.46 -9.25
C GLU A 91 -4.58 0.69 -8.63
N TYR A 92 -4.20 -0.44 -9.26
CA TYR A 92 -3.12 -1.31 -8.78
C TYR A 92 -2.06 -1.56 -9.85
N LEU A 93 -0.82 -1.17 -9.53
CA LEU A 93 0.36 -1.33 -10.36
C LEU A 93 1.22 -2.51 -9.87
N HIS A 94 1.46 -3.46 -10.77
CA HIS A 94 2.43 -4.53 -10.54
C HIS A 94 3.83 -4.03 -10.88
N GLU A 95 4.58 -3.64 -9.86
CA GLU A 95 5.95 -3.15 -10.01
C GLU A 95 6.74 -3.31 -8.71
N ASP A 96 8.05 -3.45 -8.84
CA ASP A 96 8.96 -3.38 -7.70
C ASP A 96 9.04 -1.93 -7.20
N ILE A 97 8.72 -1.70 -5.93
CA ILE A 97 8.76 -0.37 -5.30
C ILE A 97 10.14 0.30 -5.44
N GLU A 98 11.23 -0.46 -5.57
CA GLU A 98 12.57 0.08 -5.82
C GLU A 98 12.77 0.58 -7.25
N LYS A 99 11.98 0.07 -8.20
CA LYS A 99 12.05 0.39 -9.63
C LYS A 99 10.99 1.37 -10.09
N VAL A 100 9.82 1.41 -9.43
CA VAL A 100 8.73 2.32 -9.77
C VAL A 100 9.20 3.78 -9.70
N ARG A 101 8.78 4.59 -10.67
CA ARG A 101 9.06 6.02 -10.74
C ARG A 101 7.77 6.75 -11.05
N PHE A 102 7.45 7.72 -10.21
CA PHE A 102 6.34 8.64 -10.44
C PHE A 102 6.85 10.03 -10.78
N GLU A 103 6.00 10.81 -11.46
CA GLU A 103 6.28 12.22 -11.67
C GLU A 103 6.32 12.97 -10.32
N LYS A 104 7.01 14.10 -10.33
CA LYS A 104 7.07 14.95 -9.14
C LYS A 104 5.68 15.51 -8.85
N ASP A 105 5.33 15.59 -7.57
CA ASP A 105 4.06 16.17 -7.10
C ASP A 105 2.81 15.40 -7.59
N SER A 106 2.95 14.13 -7.98
CA SER A 106 1.83 13.25 -8.36
C SER A 106 0.94 12.82 -7.19
N PHE A 107 1.46 12.83 -5.97
CA PHE A 107 0.76 12.38 -4.77
C PHE A 107 0.82 13.44 -3.66
N ASP A 108 -0.19 13.42 -2.80
CA ASP A 108 -0.29 14.24 -1.61
C ASP A 108 0.03 13.44 -0.33
N ILE A 109 -0.22 12.14 -0.34
CA ILE A 109 0.04 11.20 0.77
C ILE A 109 0.72 9.94 0.24
N VAL A 110 1.69 9.43 0.99
CA VAL A 110 2.30 8.12 0.76
C VAL A 110 2.12 7.27 2.01
N ILE A 111 1.52 6.10 1.88
CA ILE A 111 1.37 5.12 2.95
C ILE A 111 2.14 3.85 2.61
N SER A 112 2.64 3.16 3.62
CA SER A 112 3.24 1.83 3.46
C SER A 112 3.10 1.05 4.75
N SER A 113 2.46 -0.11 4.67
CA SER A 113 2.27 -1.02 5.78
C SER A 113 3.11 -2.28 5.56
N LEU A 114 3.97 -2.62 6.53
CA LEU A 114 4.63 -3.93 6.67
C LEU A 114 5.76 -4.29 5.69
N VAL A 115 6.36 -3.34 4.97
CA VAL A 115 7.54 -3.62 4.11
C VAL A 115 8.88 -3.43 4.84
N PHE A 116 8.88 -3.33 6.18
CA PHE A 116 10.07 -2.90 6.93
C PHE A 116 11.17 -3.94 7.12
N HIS A 117 10.90 -5.24 6.92
CA HIS A 117 11.96 -6.24 6.99
C HIS A 117 12.89 -6.26 5.75
N TYR A 118 12.58 -5.50 4.69
CA TYR A 118 13.27 -5.59 3.39
C TYR A 118 13.92 -4.30 2.88
N VAL A 119 13.70 -3.14 3.51
CA VAL A 119 14.17 -1.85 2.95
C VAL A 119 14.95 -1.03 3.99
N GLU A 120 16.29 -1.12 3.96
CA GLU A 120 17.19 -0.39 4.87
C GLU A 120 17.07 1.16 4.75
N LYS A 121 16.47 1.68 3.67
CA LYS A 121 16.43 3.12 3.38
C LYS A 121 15.10 3.61 2.80
N PHE A 122 14.00 3.37 3.53
CA PHE A 122 12.66 3.78 3.12
C PHE A 122 12.55 5.28 2.75
N ASP A 123 13.20 6.15 3.50
CA ASP A 123 13.18 7.60 3.26
C ASP A 123 13.89 8.00 1.94
N GLU A 124 14.84 7.19 1.47
CA GLU A 124 15.42 7.30 0.12
C GLU A 124 14.53 6.63 -0.93
N LEU A 125 13.88 5.52 -0.59
CA LEU A 125 12.94 4.83 -1.46
C LEU A 125 11.79 5.77 -1.86
N VAL A 126 11.12 6.39 -0.89
CA VAL A 126 10.02 7.34 -1.16
C VAL A 126 10.51 8.52 -1.99
N LYS A 127 11.71 9.07 -1.72
CA LYS A 127 12.27 10.16 -2.54
C LYS A 127 12.49 9.73 -4.00
N LYS A 128 12.80 8.46 -4.26
CA LYS A 128 13.04 7.91 -5.59
C LYS A 128 11.74 7.53 -6.30
N SER A 129 10.83 6.88 -5.60
CA SER A 129 9.57 6.39 -6.17
C SER A 129 8.55 7.51 -6.27
N ALA A 130 8.36 8.30 -5.22
CA ALA A 130 7.37 9.38 -5.13
C ALA A 130 7.96 10.67 -4.52
N PRO A 131 8.71 11.46 -5.31
CA PRO A 131 9.37 12.67 -4.80
C PRO A 131 8.33 13.73 -4.33
N LEU A 132 8.12 13.77 -3.01
CA LEU A 132 7.24 14.73 -2.32
C LEU A 132 7.99 16.02 -1.89
N PRO A 133 7.34 17.20 -1.91
CA PRO A 133 7.86 18.42 -1.29
C PRO A 133 8.10 18.23 0.21
N LYS A 134 9.19 18.78 0.74
CA LYS A 134 9.51 18.71 2.20
C LYS A 134 8.39 19.25 3.09
N SER A 135 7.57 20.18 2.60
CA SER A 135 6.44 20.78 3.33
C SER A 135 5.15 19.93 3.34
N LYS A 136 5.13 18.78 2.65
CA LYS A 136 3.95 17.92 2.49
C LYS A 136 4.21 16.43 2.81
N ARG A 137 5.29 16.10 3.55
CA ARG A 137 5.60 14.70 3.88
C ARG A 137 4.66 14.14 4.93
N ASN A 138 3.58 13.56 4.44
CA ASN A 138 2.65 12.75 5.20
C ASN A 138 2.95 11.29 4.85
N ILE A 139 4.01 10.75 5.45
CA ILE A 139 4.42 9.35 5.27
C ILE A 139 4.06 8.55 6.52
N TYR A 140 3.19 7.56 6.37
CA TYR A 140 2.68 6.75 7.48
C TYR A 140 3.21 5.33 7.35
N LEU A 141 3.83 4.88 8.44
CA LEU A 141 4.59 3.65 8.50
C LEU A 141 4.06 2.79 9.64
N PHE A 142 3.80 1.53 9.29
CA PHE A 142 3.19 0.59 10.21
C PHE A 142 4.02 -0.70 10.27
N HIS A 143 4.31 -1.15 11.49
CA HIS A 143 4.99 -2.41 11.84
C HIS A 143 3.97 -3.50 12.11
#